data_AF-A0A378FTH5-F1
#
_entry.id   AF-A0A378FTH5-F1
#
_cell.length_a   1.000
_cell.length_b   1.000
_cell.length_c   1.000
_cell.angle_alpha   90.00
_cell.angle_beta   90.00
_cell.angle_gamma   90.00
#
_symmetry.space_group_name_H-M   'P 1'
#
loop_
_entity.id
_entity.type
_entity.pdbx_description
1 polymer ?
#
loop_
_entity_poly.entity_id
_entity_poly.type
_entity_poly.pdbx_seq_one_letter_code
_entity_poly.pdbx_strand_id
1 'polypeptide(L)'
;MYARKGAVGDILGYFLQADGRPVEGLEIHRELLGVTLDELAQLPTIVGVAGGEEKAQAIYAALIGKRINGLVTEETTARAVLTLAS
;
A
#
# COMPACT_ATOMS: atom_id res chain seq x y z
N MET A 1 -5.45 7.44 -13.69
CA MET A 1 -5.40 8.85 -13.27
C MET A 1 -4.31 9.10 -12.23
N TYR A 2 -4.34 8.39 -11.09
CA TYR A 2 -3.41 8.64 -9.96
C TYR A 2 -1.98 8.12 -10.18
N ALA A 3 -1.76 7.15 -11.06
CA ALA A 3 -0.42 6.71 -11.43
C ALA A 3 0.45 7.85 -11.98
N ARG A 4 -0.15 8.79 -12.75
CA ARG A 4 0.55 9.99 -13.25
C ARG A 4 0.92 10.99 -12.13
N LYS A 5 0.34 10.82 -10.94
CA LYS A 5 0.63 11.58 -9.72
C LYS A 5 1.56 10.81 -8.76
N GLY A 6 2.17 9.72 -9.21
CA GLY A 6 3.14 8.93 -8.41
C GLY A 6 2.54 7.79 -7.59
N ALA A 7 1.26 7.48 -7.75
CA ALA A 7 0.63 6.36 -7.06
C ALA A 7 1.10 5.00 -7.62
N VAL A 8 1.52 4.08 -6.75
CA VAL A 8 1.85 2.68 -7.09
C VAL A 8 0.75 1.69 -6.68
N GLY A 9 -0.17 2.11 -5.83
CA GLY A 9 -1.32 1.33 -5.34
C GLY A 9 -2.12 2.13 -4.31
N ASP A 10 -3.10 1.53 -3.65
CA ASP A 10 -3.87 2.16 -2.57
C ASP A 10 -4.20 1.19 -1.43
N ILE A 11 -4.47 1.75 -0.24
CA ILE A 11 -5.08 1.07 0.90
C ILE A 11 -6.29 1.90 1.32
N LEU A 12 -7.48 1.30 1.37
CA LEU A 12 -8.72 1.99 1.74
C LEU A 12 -9.02 3.22 0.87
N GLY A 13 -8.57 3.24 -0.39
CA GLY A 13 -8.69 4.40 -1.28
C GLY A 13 -7.58 5.46 -1.12
N TYR A 14 -6.70 5.32 -0.13
CA TYR A 14 -5.52 6.17 0.02
C TYR A 14 -4.37 5.68 -0.87
N PHE A 15 -4.23 6.32 -2.01
CA PHE A 15 -3.11 6.09 -2.93
C PHE A 15 -1.74 6.32 -2.29
N LEU A 16 -0.84 5.35 -2.44
CA LEU A 16 0.51 5.33 -1.89
C LEU A 16 1.57 5.57 -2.98
N GLN A 17 2.64 6.26 -2.61
CA GLN A 17 3.87 6.40 -3.37
C GLN A 17 4.76 5.16 -3.18
N ALA A 18 5.81 5.03 -4.00
CA ALA A 18 6.73 3.91 -3.95
C ALA A 18 7.46 3.75 -2.60
N ASP A 19 7.58 4.82 -1.81
CA ASP A 19 8.17 4.82 -0.46
C ASP A 19 7.16 4.48 0.66
N GLY A 20 5.90 4.20 0.30
CA GLY A 20 4.83 3.87 1.24
C GLY A 20 4.15 5.08 1.91
N ARG A 21 4.52 6.32 1.55
CA ARG A 21 3.79 7.51 1.96
C ARG A 21 2.55 7.72 1.10
N PRO A 22 1.46 8.30 1.62
CA PRO A 22 0.35 8.70 0.76
C PRO A 22 0.80 9.74 -0.27
N VAL A 23 0.17 9.73 -1.45
CA VAL A 23 0.35 10.81 -2.43
C VAL A 23 -0.30 12.07 -1.89
N GLU A 24 0.45 13.16 -1.76
CA GLU A 24 -0.04 14.40 -1.17
C GLU A 24 -0.99 15.17 -2.10
N GLY A 25 -1.90 15.96 -1.51
CA GLY A 25 -2.75 16.89 -2.26
C GLY A 25 -3.80 16.23 -3.17
N LEU A 26 -4.13 14.95 -2.95
CA LEU A 26 -5.23 14.29 -3.65
C LEU A 26 -6.56 14.64 -3.01
N GLU A 27 -7.44 15.30 -3.77
CA GLU A 27 -8.79 15.66 -3.31
C GLU A 27 -9.61 14.44 -2.89
N ILE A 28 -9.49 13.33 -3.63
CA ILE A 28 -10.17 12.07 -3.30
C ILE A 28 -9.86 11.58 -1.88
N HIS A 29 -8.65 11.82 -1.33
CA HIS A 29 -8.33 11.41 0.05
C HIS A 29 -9.17 12.14 1.11
N ARG A 30 -9.72 13.33 0.79
CA ARG A 30 -10.60 14.11 1.67
C ARG A 30 -12.06 13.74 1.55
N GLU A 31 -12.42 12.98 0.52
CA GLU A 31 -13.78 12.55 0.21
C GLU A 31 -14.05 11.11 0.70
N LEU A 32 -13.02 10.40 1.17
CA LEU A 32 -13.14 9.05 1.70
C LEU A 32 -13.90 9.06 3.03
N LEU A 33 -14.95 8.25 3.12
CA LEU A 33 -15.65 7.93 4.36
C LEU A 33 -15.16 6.58 4.88
N GLY A 34 -14.33 6.58 5.93
CA GLY A 34 -13.78 5.36 6.50
C GLY A 34 -12.60 5.60 7.43
N VAL A 35 -11.93 4.52 7.84
CA VAL A 35 -10.72 4.55 8.66
C VAL A 35 -9.60 5.25 7.90
N THR A 36 -8.94 6.21 8.54
CA THR A 36 -7.78 6.92 7.99
C THR A 36 -6.53 6.04 8.05
N LEU A 37 -5.52 6.34 7.23
CA LEU A 37 -4.23 5.62 7.31
C LEU A 37 -3.53 5.79 8.66
N ASP A 38 -3.74 6.91 9.35
CA ASP A 38 -3.11 7.20 10.64
C ASP A 38 -3.80 6.45 11.79
N GLU A 39 -5.13 6.32 11.75
CA GLU A 39 -5.90 5.45 12.65
C GLU A 39 -5.53 3.98 12.44
N LEU A 40 -5.45 3.54 11.18
CA LEU A 40 -5.02 2.18 10.85
C LEU A 40 -3.63 1.87 11.42
N ALA A 41 -2.70 2.82 11.32
CA ALA A 41 -1.33 2.70 11.81
C ALA A 41 -1.21 2.59 13.35
N GLN A 42 -2.27 2.91 14.11
CA GLN A 42 -2.29 2.70 15.57
C GLN A 42 -2.54 1.25 15.97
N LEU A 43 -3.03 0.41 15.05
CA LEU A 43 -3.35 -0.98 15.37
C LEU A 43 -2.06 -1.81 15.51
N PRO A 44 -1.98 -2.70 16.52
CA PRO A 44 -0.80 -3.52 16.73
C PRO A 44 -0.58 -4.54 15.60
N THR A 45 -1.67 -4.99 14.96
CA THR A 45 -1.63 -5.98 13.88
C THR A 45 -2.47 -5.49 12.71
N ILE A 46 -1.85 -5.37 11.53
CA ILE A 46 -2.47 -4.93 10.29
C ILE A 46 -2.08 -5.92 9.20
N VAL A 47 -3.01 -6.79 8.81
CA VAL A 47 -2.76 -7.84 7.82
C VAL A 47 -3.28 -7.40 6.45
N GLY A 48 -2.37 -7.25 5.50
CA GLY A 48 -2.71 -7.09 4.09
C GLY A 48 -3.00 -8.44 3.44
N VAL A 49 -4.02 -8.50 2.58
CA VAL A 49 -4.29 -9.66 1.72
C VAL A 49 -4.24 -9.18 0.28
N ALA A 50 -3.23 -9.59 -0.47
CA ALA A 50 -3.03 -9.13 -1.84
C ALA A 50 -2.23 -10.18 -2.64
N GLY A 51 -2.53 -10.27 -3.94
CA GLY A 51 -1.90 -11.19 -4.88
C GLY A 51 -1.91 -10.63 -6.30
N GLY A 52 -1.04 -11.17 -7.14
CA GLY A 52 -0.66 -10.73 -8.48
C GLY A 52 0.76 -10.14 -8.52
N GLU A 53 1.62 -10.62 -9.42
CA GLU A 53 2.96 -10.07 -9.65
C GLU A 53 2.89 -8.58 -10.04
N GLU A 54 1.82 -8.18 -10.74
CA GLU A 54 1.54 -6.79 -11.09
C GLU A 54 1.33 -5.87 -9.88
N LYS A 55 1.06 -6.45 -8.69
CA LYS A 55 0.89 -5.71 -7.43
C LYS A 55 2.15 -5.68 -6.58
N ALA A 56 3.26 -6.28 -7.01
CA ALA A 56 4.49 -6.36 -6.22
C ALA A 56 4.94 -4.98 -5.71
N GLN A 57 4.91 -3.96 -6.56
CA GLN A 57 5.28 -2.58 -6.17
C GLN A 57 4.35 -1.99 -5.11
N ALA A 58 3.04 -2.21 -5.23
CA ALA A 58 2.04 -1.73 -4.28
C ALA A 58 2.19 -2.41 -2.91
N ILE A 59 2.37 -3.74 -2.92
CA ILE A 59 2.56 -4.55 -1.73
C ILE A 59 3.86 -4.15 -1.02
N TYR A 60 4.95 -3.99 -1.78
CA TYR A 60 6.23 -3.53 -1.24
C TYR A 60 6.12 -2.14 -0.60
N ALA A 61 5.48 -1.18 -1.28
CA ALA A 61 5.23 0.16 -0.73
C ALA A 61 4.42 0.12 0.57
N ALA A 62 3.38 -0.72 0.65
CA ALA A 62 2.59 -0.90 1.88
C ALA A 62 3.44 -1.43 3.05
N LEU A 63 4.34 -2.39 2.79
CA LEU A 63 5.24 -2.97 3.78
C LEU A 63 6.28 -1.96 4.28
N ILE A 64 7.01 -1.29 3.38
CA ILE A 64 8.07 -0.34 3.79
C ILE A 64 7.48 0.93 4.42
N GLY A 65 6.28 1.33 4.00
CA GLY A 65 5.51 2.41 4.61
C GLY A 65 4.91 2.05 5.97
N LYS A 66 5.12 0.80 6.44
CA LYS A 66 4.53 0.24 7.68
C LYS A 66 3.01 0.42 7.74
N ARG A 67 2.35 0.42 6.59
CA ARG A 67 0.88 0.51 6.48
C ARG A 67 0.22 -0.85 6.72
N ILE A 68 0.98 -1.92 6.51
CA ILE A 68 0.69 -3.27 6.95
C ILE A 68 1.91 -3.84 7.67
N ASN A 69 1.72 -4.76 8.60
CA ASN A 69 2.80 -5.47 9.30
C ASN A 69 2.68 -7.01 9.23
N GLY A 70 1.62 -7.51 8.59
CA GLY A 70 1.50 -8.88 8.11
C GLY A 70 1.00 -8.91 6.67
N LEU A 71 1.36 -9.94 5.91
CA LEU A 71 0.94 -10.13 4.53
C LEU A 71 0.50 -11.58 4.30
N VAL A 72 -0.64 -11.76 3.66
CA VAL A 72 -1.08 -13.02 3.04
C VAL A 72 -1.09 -12.83 1.53
N THR A 73 -0.31 -13.65 0.83
CA THR A 73 -0.11 -13.60 -0.63
C THR A 73 0.30 -14.98 -1.17
N GLU A 74 0.34 -15.16 -2.49
CA GLU A 74 0.88 -16.38 -3.10
C GLU A 74 2.41 -16.33 -3.34
N GLU A 75 3.03 -17.49 -3.55
CA GLU A 75 4.47 -17.63 -3.68
C GLU A 75 5.07 -16.76 -4.79
N THR A 76 4.43 -16.71 -5.96
CA THR A 76 4.92 -15.92 -7.11
C THR A 76 4.96 -14.44 -6.79
N THR A 77 3.90 -13.92 -6.18
CA THR A 77 3.83 -12.52 -5.73
C THR A 77 4.83 -12.23 -4.60
N ALA A 78 4.99 -13.14 -3.64
CA ALA A 78 6.00 -12.99 -2.59
C ALA A 78 7.42 -12.89 -3.18
N ARG A 79 7.75 -13.73 -4.17
CA ARG A 79 9.04 -13.68 -4.88
C ARG A 79 9.23 -12.35 -5.61
N ALA A 80 8.20 -11.86 -6.31
CA ALA A 80 8.24 -10.57 -6.98
C ALA A 80 8.39 -9.39 -6.02
N VAL A 81 7.81 -9.45 -4.82
CA VAL A 81 8.02 -8.43 -3.77
C VAL A 81 9.46 -8.48 -3.24
N LEU A 82 10.02 -9.68 -3.04
CA LEU A 82 11.39 -9.84 -2.53
C LEU A 82 12.46 -9.27 -3.48
N THR A 83 12.24 -9.26 -4.80
CA THR A 83 13.19 -8.64 -5.74
C THR A 83 13.30 -7.12 -5.58
N LEU A 84 12.30 -6.48 -4.97
CA LEU A 84 12.29 -5.03 -4.69
C LEU A 84 13.01 -4.67 -3.38
N ALA A 85 13.30 -5.64 -2.52
CA ALA A 85 13.83 -5.44 -1.16
C ALA A 85 15.38 -5.36 -1.10
N SER A 86 16.00 -4.72 -2.09
CA SER A 86 17.47 -4.61 -2.21
C SER A 86 18.08 -3.57 -1.25
#